data_AF-A0A6M0AUW4-F1
#
_entry.id   AF-A0A6M0AUW4-F1
#
_cell.length_a   1.000
_cell.length_b   1.000
_cell.length_c   1.000
_cell.angle_alpha   90.00
_cell.angle_beta   90.00
_cell.angle_gamma   90.00
#
_symmetry.space_group_name_H-M   'P 1'
#
loop_
_entity.id
_entity.type
_entity.pdbx_description
1 polymer ?
#
loop_
_entity_poly.entity_id
_entity_poly.type
_entity_poly.pdbx_seq_one_letter_code
_entity_poly.pdbx_strand_id
1 'polypeptide(L)' 'MSNVITIEDKDFEIEVLKAQQPVLVYFWATWCGPCRLVSPSVDWVA' A
#
# COMPACT_ATOMS: atom_id res chain seq x y z
N MET A 1 -3.62 -6.27 13.75
CA MET A 1 -4.56 -5.73 12.75
C MET A 1 -3.75 -4.79 11.91
N SER A 2 -3.54 -5.07 10.62
CA SER A 2 -2.76 -4.20 9.74
C SER A 2 -3.64 -3.02 9.33
N ASN A 3 -3.11 -1.79 9.38
CA ASN A 3 -3.81 -0.61 8.88
C ASN A 3 -3.61 -0.40 7.36
N VAL A 4 -2.97 -1.37 6.68
CA VAL A 4 -2.76 -1.36 5.23
C VAL A 4 -4.05 -1.76 4.52
N ILE A 5 -4.54 -0.90 3.64
CA ILE A 5 -5.62 -1.22 2.68
C ILE A 5 -5.03 -1.59 1.33
N THR A 6 -5.58 -2.62 0.69
CA THR A 6 -5.25 -2.95 -0.71
C THR A 6 -6.28 -2.30 -1.62
N ILE A 7 -5.81 -1.56 -2.61
CA ILE A 7 -6.65 -0.81 -3.56
C ILE A 7 -6.38 -1.26 -4.98
N GLU A 8 -7.36 -1.06 -5.86
CA GLU A 8 -7.23 -1.23 -7.30
C GLU A 8 -7.13 0.14 -8.00
N ASP A 9 -6.81 0.16 -9.29
CA ASP A 9 -6.64 1.41 -10.06
C ASP A 9 -7.85 2.35 -9.98
N LYS A 10 -9.07 1.79 -9.93
CA LYS A 10 -10.34 2.55 -9.82
C LYS A 10 -10.46 3.33 -8.50
N ASP A 11 -9.77 2.88 -7.45
CA ASP A 11 -9.86 3.46 -6.11
C ASP A 11 -8.78 4.53 -5.89
N PHE A 12 -7.75 4.57 -6.74
CA PHE A 12 -6.57 5.44 -6.57
C PHE A 12 -6.91 6.94 -6.51
N GLU A 13 -7.89 7.39 -7.29
CA GLU A 13 -8.30 8.80 -7.27
C GLU A 13 -8.87 9.21 -5.91
N ILE A 14 -9.66 8.33 -5.28
CA ILE A 14 -10.36 8.64 -4.03
C ILE A 14 -9.42 8.41 -2.85
N GLU A 15 -8.77 7.25 -2.78
CA GLU A 15 -7.99 6.82 -1.61
C GLU A 15 -6.60 7.46 -1.54
N VAL A 16 -6.02 7.87 -2.68
CA VAL A 16 -4.66 8.44 -2.73
C VAL A 16 -4.69 9.92 -3.12
N LEU A 17 -5.26 10.26 -4.29
CA LEU A 17 -5.15 11.63 -4.82
C LEU A 17 -6.00 12.65 -4.05
N LYS A 18 -7.14 12.22 -3.49
CA LYS A 18 -8.03 13.07 -2.69
C LYS A 18 -7.83 12.91 -1.18
N ALA A 19 -6.79 12.21 -0.75
CA ALA A 19 -6.50 12.02 0.67
C ALA A 19 -6.18 13.35 1.35
N GLN A 20 -6.77 13.57 2.53
CA GLN A 20 -6.53 14.79 3.33
C GLN A 20 -5.19 14.74 4.08
N GLN A 21 -4.61 13.54 4.23
CA GLN A 21 -3.35 13.30 4.91
C GLN A 21 -2.36 12.65 3.94
N PRO A 22 -1.03 12.79 4.16
CA PRO A 22 -0.04 12.10 3.36
C PRO A 22 -0.26 10.58 3.37
N VAL A 23 -0.18 9.97 2.19
CA VAL A 23 -0.37 8.52 2.01
C VAL A 23 0.94 7.91 1.53
N LEU A 24 1.35 6.79 2.14
CA LEU A 24 2.42 5.95 1.65
C LEU A 24 1.84 4.88 0.72
N VAL A 25 2.18 4.93 -0.57
CA VAL A 25 1.75 3.94 -1.55
C VAL A 25 2.85 2.90 -1.76
N TYR A 26 2.51 1.64 -1.50
CA TYR A 26 3.40 0.50 -1.72
C TYR A 26 2.98 -0.27 -2.98
N PHE A 27 3.71 -0.06 -4.07
CA PHE A 27 3.53 -0.84 -5.29
C PHE A 27 4.23 -2.18 -5.17
N TRP A 28 3.47 -3.27 -5.27
CA TRP A 28 3.97 -4.63 -5.13
C TRP A 28 3.29 -5.57 -6.12
N ALA A 29 3.80 -6.79 -6.20
CA ALA A 29 3.17 -7.87 -6.94
C ALA A 29 3.46 -9.22 -6.29
N THR A 30 2.59 -10.21 -6.51
CA THR A 30 2.77 -11.58 -5.98
C THR A 30 4.03 -12.28 -6.51
N TRP A 31 4.46 -11.91 -7.71
CA TRP A 31 5.69 -12.41 -8.34
C TRP A 31 6.93 -11.57 -7.99
N CYS A 32 6.79 -10.47 -7.25
CA CYS A 32 7.91 -9.64 -6.85
C CYS A 32 8.67 -10.29 -5.68
N GLY A 33 9.81 -10.91 -6.00
CA GLY A 33 10.69 -11.55 -5.02
C GLY A 33 11.09 -10.63 -3.85
N PRO A 34 11.67 -9.43 -4.12
CA PRO A 34 12.05 -8.48 -3.08
C PRO A 34 10.87 -7.99 -2.23
N CYS A 35 9.69 -7.83 -2.83
CA CYS A 35 8.50 -7.36 -2.13
C CYS A 35 8.11 -8.28 -0.97
N ARG A 36 8.33 -9.60 -1.09
CA ARG A 36 8.06 -10.55 0.02
C ARG A 36 8.87 -10.24 1.29
N LEU A 37 10.05 -9.64 1.16
CA LEU A 37 10.86 -9.23 2.31
C LEU A 37 10.47 -7.85 2.84
N VAL A 38 9.94 -6.97 1.98
CA VAL A 38 9.58 -5.59 2.32
C VAL A 38 8.17 -5.47 2.89
N SER A 39 7.21 -6.28 2.42
CA SER A 39 5.82 -6.23 2.89
C SER A 39 5.67 -6.29 4.42
N PRO A 40 6.40 -7.16 5.16
CA PRO A 40 6.34 -7.15 6.63
C PRO A 40 6.77 -5.82 7.26
N SER A 41 7.71 -5.10 6.63
CA SER A 41 8.13 -3.78 7.10
C SER A 41 7.07 -2.72 6.82
N VAL A 42 6.36 -2.81 5.69
CA VAL A 42 5.22 -1.92 5.38
C VAL A 42 4.09 -2.14 6.38
N ASP A 43 3.75 -3.40 6.69
CA ASP A 43 2.73 -3.74 7.68
C ASP A 43 3.10 -3.31 9.11
N TRP A 44 4.39 -3.23 9.43
CA TRP A 44 4.86 -2.77 10.74
C TRP A 44 4.78 -1.25 10.91
N VAL A 45 4.92 -0.49 9.82
CA VAL A 45 4.85 0.99 9.83
C VAL A 45 3.40 1.49 9.88
N ALA A 46 2.45 0.70 9.35
CA ALA A 46 1.04 1.04 9.24
C ALA A 46 0.26 0.87 10.55
#